data_AF-A0A409YP10-F1
#
_entry.id   AF-A0A409YP10-F1
#
_cell.length_a   1.000
_cell.length_b   1.000
_cell.length_c   1.000
_cell.angle_alpha   90.00
_cell.angle_beta   90.00
_cell.angle_gamma   90.00
#
_symmetry.space_group_name_H-M   'P 1'
#
loop_
_entity.id
_entity.type
_entity.pdbx_description
1 polymer ?
#
loop_
_entity_poly.entity_id
_entity_poly.type
_entity_poly.pdbx_seq_one_letter_code
_entity_poly.pdbx_strand_id
1 'polypeptide(L)'
;MAAPPLPSHHHRCFDWFANPNAAIVAVDASQPVIAPGQPGRAATAAAVIQRGHARIRVHKSRWVVGNVSVPDAELSAVSTGILQALLLDDIDEINILTDSSTAIDRILDCSPHLGQQYSLAACDALEPWLEANPDHIIRIYYTPSDRRWGYLPIHAEAHELVCGLQVPGNVGGGKMTIDKFKKQADASALKAWTDQFESPSYHGHNFLVLGTLDARSLSSHGSSLHSPPFLCGSLKTPEIPKTPMRLLRFP
;
A
#
# COMPACT_ATOMS: atom_id res chain seq x y z
N MET A 1 -15.35 -26.74 -44.39
CA MET A 1 -15.77 -25.92 -43.25
C MET A 1 -14.52 -25.60 -42.43
N ALA A 2 -13.99 -24.38 -42.56
CA ALA A 2 -12.85 -23.94 -41.78
C ALA A 2 -13.32 -23.57 -40.36
N ALA A 3 -12.58 -24.02 -39.35
CA ALA A 3 -12.83 -23.62 -37.96
C ALA A 3 -12.67 -22.09 -37.83
N PRO A 4 -13.51 -21.42 -37.01
CA PRO A 4 -13.38 -19.99 -36.80
C PRO A 4 -12.05 -19.69 -36.09
N PRO A 5 -11.39 -18.55 -36.41
CA PRO A 5 -10.15 -18.18 -35.74
C PRO A 5 -10.42 -17.89 -34.26
N LEU A 6 -9.54 -18.38 -33.39
CA LEU A 6 -9.55 -18.09 -31.96
C LEU A 6 -9.40 -16.57 -31.74
N PRO A 7 -10.20 -15.97 -30.83
CA PRO A 7 -10.15 -14.53 -30.60
C PRO A 7 -8.82 -14.13 -29.98
N SER A 8 -8.13 -13.19 -30.63
CA SER A 8 -6.88 -12.61 -30.15
C SER A 8 -7.10 -11.93 -28.79
N HIS A 9 -6.19 -12.19 -27.84
CA HIS A 9 -6.26 -11.72 -26.45
C HIS A 9 -6.10 -10.19 -26.28
N HIS A 10 -6.12 -9.41 -27.37
CA HIS A 10 -5.87 -7.97 -27.35
C HIS A 10 -7.12 -7.10 -27.13
N HIS A 11 -8.32 -7.68 -27.09
CA HIS A 11 -9.58 -6.91 -26.98
C HIS A 11 -10.15 -6.74 -25.55
N ARG A 12 -9.53 -7.27 -24.49
CA ARG A 12 -10.29 -7.52 -23.23
C ARG A 12 -10.30 -6.46 -22.13
N CYS A 13 -9.46 -5.41 -22.18
CA CYS A 13 -9.41 -4.42 -21.08
C CYS A 13 -10.28 -3.17 -21.35
N PHE A 14 -10.68 -2.94 -22.60
CA PHE A 14 -11.43 -1.74 -22.99
C PHE A 14 -12.93 -1.81 -22.63
N ASP A 15 -13.52 -3.00 -22.68
CA ASP A 15 -14.95 -3.21 -22.39
C ASP A 15 -15.30 -3.12 -20.89
N TRP A 16 -14.29 -3.08 -20.00
CA TRP A 16 -14.49 -3.06 -18.55
C TRP A 16 -15.05 -1.74 -18.03
N PHE A 17 -14.91 -0.65 -18.80
CA PHE A 17 -15.43 0.68 -18.45
C PHE A 17 -16.44 1.17 -19.49
N ALA A 18 -17.33 0.28 -19.92
CA ALA A 18 -18.36 0.59 -20.90
C ALA A 18 -19.46 1.51 -20.34
N ASN A 19 -19.63 1.55 -19.00
CA ASN A 19 -20.61 2.40 -18.36
C ASN A 19 -20.21 3.89 -18.50
N PRO A 20 -21.02 4.73 -19.18
CA PRO A 20 -20.72 6.16 -19.36
C PRO A 20 -20.80 6.96 -18.05
N ASN A 21 -21.52 6.45 -17.04
CA ASN A 21 -21.69 7.08 -15.74
C ASN A 21 -20.68 6.58 -14.70
N ALA A 22 -19.77 5.68 -15.08
CA ALA A 22 -18.74 5.21 -14.16
C ALA A 22 -17.67 6.28 -13.89
N ALA A 23 -17.30 6.45 -12.62
CA ALA A 23 -16.07 7.11 -12.21
C ALA A 23 -14.93 6.09 -12.20
N ILE A 24 -13.92 6.28 -13.05
CA ILE A 24 -12.69 5.49 -13.06
C ILE A 24 -11.65 6.27 -12.25
N VAL A 25 -11.30 5.74 -11.08
CA VAL A 25 -10.41 6.38 -10.11
C VAL A 25 -9.12 5.58 -10.05
N ALA A 26 -8.02 6.18 -10.48
CA ALA A 26 -6.70 5.59 -10.27
C ALA A 26 -5.99 6.28 -9.12
N VAL A 27 -5.45 5.49 -8.20
CA VAL A 27 -4.78 5.99 -7.00
C VAL A 27 -3.42 5.34 -6.85
N ASP A 28 -2.50 6.09 -6.25
CA ASP A 28 -1.18 5.57 -5.88
C ASP A 28 -0.64 6.34 -4.68
N ALA A 29 0.30 5.76 -3.95
CA ALA A 29 1.05 6.42 -2.91
C ALA A 29 2.54 6.07 -2.93
N SER A 30 3.34 6.90 -2.27
CA SER A 30 4.78 6.72 -2.22
C SER A 30 5.37 7.41 -1.02
N GLN A 31 6.59 7.02 -0.67
CA GLN A 31 7.40 7.70 0.32
C GLN A 31 8.71 8.14 -0.35
N PRO A 32 8.75 9.36 -0.95
CA PRO A 32 9.87 9.79 -1.78
C PRO A 32 11.18 9.81 -0.98
N VAL A 33 12.20 9.13 -1.49
CA VAL A 33 13.51 9.01 -0.84
C VAL A 33 14.27 10.34 -0.93
N ILE A 34 14.85 10.82 0.18
CA ILE A 34 15.62 12.08 0.21
C ILE A 34 17.03 11.86 -0.37
N ALA A 35 17.63 10.72 -0.06
CA ALA A 35 18.93 10.25 -0.56
C ALA A 35 18.97 8.71 -0.45
N PRO A 36 19.80 7.99 -1.22
CA PRO A 36 19.89 6.53 -1.12
C PRO A 36 20.03 6.06 0.34
N GLY A 37 19.12 5.19 0.79
CA GLY A 37 19.08 4.72 2.19
C GLY A 37 18.44 5.67 3.22
N GLN A 38 17.95 6.83 2.80
CA GLN A 38 17.25 7.82 3.65
C GLN A 38 15.80 7.97 3.18
N PRO A 39 14.85 7.17 3.73
CA PRO A 39 13.45 7.25 3.34
C PRO A 39 12.90 8.66 3.59
N GLY A 40 11.97 9.08 2.73
CA GLY A 40 11.24 10.33 2.87
C GLY A 40 10.65 10.52 4.26
N ARG A 41 10.65 11.76 4.76
CA ARG A 41 10.03 12.06 6.06
C ARG A 41 8.50 12.03 6.01
N ALA A 42 7.90 12.09 4.83
CA ALA A 42 6.46 12.02 4.65
C ALA A 42 6.10 11.21 3.41
N ALA A 43 4.97 10.52 3.49
CA ALA A 43 4.34 9.87 2.37
C ALA A 43 3.43 10.84 1.61
N THR A 44 3.27 10.56 0.33
CA THR A 44 2.47 11.32 -0.63
C THR A 44 1.48 10.38 -1.29
N ALA A 45 0.33 10.90 -1.68
CA ALA A 45 -0.70 10.16 -2.38
C ALA A 45 -1.25 10.98 -3.54
N ALA A 46 -1.83 10.31 -4.53
CA ALA A 46 -2.52 10.93 -5.64
C ALA A 46 -3.78 10.17 -6.03
N ALA A 47 -4.70 10.90 -6.64
CA ALA A 47 -5.89 10.36 -7.28
C ALA A 47 -6.09 11.05 -8.64
N VAL A 48 -6.38 10.25 -9.66
CA VAL A 48 -6.76 10.71 -11.00
C VAL A 48 -8.12 10.11 -11.32
N ILE A 49 -9.07 10.94 -11.73
CA ILE A 49 -10.43 10.49 -12.04
C ILE A 49 -10.77 10.80 -13.49
N GLN A 50 -11.28 9.78 -14.17
CA GLN A 50 -11.88 9.87 -15.49
C GLN A 50 -13.35 9.45 -15.43
N ARG A 51 -14.17 10.03 -16.29
CA ARG A 51 -15.57 9.63 -16.45
C ARG A 51 -15.75 8.73 -17.66
N GLY A 52 -16.29 7.54 -17.39
CA GLY A 52 -16.90 6.58 -18.32
C GLY A 52 -16.10 6.23 -19.57
N HIS A 53 -16.83 5.71 -20.57
CA HIS A 53 -16.32 5.24 -21.86
C HIS A 53 -15.52 6.31 -22.63
N ALA A 54 -15.86 7.59 -22.48
CA ALA A 54 -15.17 8.70 -23.12
C ALA A 54 -13.79 9.03 -22.49
N ARG A 55 -13.46 8.44 -21.33
CA ARG A 55 -12.20 8.64 -20.59
C ARG A 55 -11.84 10.11 -20.41
N ILE A 56 -12.86 10.95 -20.26
CA ILE A 56 -12.67 12.38 -20.07
C ILE A 56 -12.10 12.56 -18.66
N ARG A 57 -10.90 13.14 -18.58
CA ARG A 57 -10.29 13.46 -17.29
C ARG A 57 -11.11 14.56 -16.63
N VAL A 58 -11.62 14.27 -15.45
CA VAL A 58 -12.47 15.20 -14.69
C VAL A 58 -11.77 15.72 -13.44
N HIS A 59 -10.82 14.97 -12.88
CA HIS A 59 -10.12 15.38 -11.68
C HIS A 59 -8.69 14.83 -11.61
N LYS A 60 -7.81 15.59 -10.96
CA LYS A 60 -6.43 15.24 -10.66
C LYS A 60 -6.01 15.90 -9.35
N SER A 61 -5.58 15.11 -8.39
CA SER A 61 -5.09 15.61 -7.11
C SER A 61 -3.85 14.83 -6.67
N ARG A 62 -2.98 15.53 -5.94
CA ARG A 62 -1.85 14.95 -5.21
C ARG A 62 -1.66 15.73 -3.92
N TRP A 63 -1.29 15.04 -2.86
CA TRP A 63 -1.14 15.66 -1.55
C TRP A 63 -0.10 14.95 -0.70
N VAL A 64 0.36 15.65 0.33
CA VAL A 64 1.19 15.07 1.39
C VAL A 64 0.26 14.44 2.42
N VAL A 65 0.39 13.13 2.65
CA VAL A 65 -0.40 12.42 3.67
C VAL A 65 0.16 12.70 5.06
N GLY A 66 1.47 12.88 5.17
CA GLY A 66 2.19 13.14 6.41
C GLY A 66 3.23 12.07 6.69
N ASN A 67 3.73 12.02 7.93
CA ASN A 67 4.68 10.98 8.35
C ASN A 67 3.92 9.68 8.66
N VAL A 68 3.47 9.01 7.61
CA VAL A 68 2.68 7.78 7.69
C VAL A 68 3.41 6.62 7.00
N SER A 69 2.99 5.39 7.28
CA SER A 69 3.51 4.23 6.56
C SER A 69 3.02 4.24 5.11
N VAL A 70 3.77 3.61 4.18
CA VAL A 70 3.31 3.49 2.78
C VAL A 70 1.93 2.82 2.71
N PRO A 71 1.65 1.69 3.40
CA PRO A 71 0.30 1.12 3.39
C PRO A 71 -0.80 2.05 3.88
N ASP A 72 -0.54 2.90 4.89
CA ASP A 72 -1.52 3.90 5.34
C ASP A 72 -1.70 5.03 4.31
N ALA A 73 -0.65 5.36 3.55
CA ALA A 73 -0.72 6.34 2.47
C ALA A 73 -1.52 5.79 1.27
N GLU A 74 -1.34 4.52 0.93
CA GLU A 74 -2.16 3.83 -0.08
C GLU A 74 -3.63 3.81 0.32
N LEU A 75 -3.91 3.46 1.58
CA LEU A 75 -5.26 3.47 2.12
C LEU A 75 -5.88 4.89 2.10
N SER A 76 -5.07 5.91 2.41
CA SER A 76 -5.46 7.32 2.25
C SER A 76 -5.77 7.68 0.80
N ALA A 77 -4.99 7.17 -0.15
CA ALA A 77 -5.17 7.42 -1.58
C ALA A 77 -6.51 6.86 -2.07
N VAL A 78 -6.80 5.58 -1.73
CA VAL A 78 -8.07 4.93 -2.04
C VAL A 78 -9.26 5.68 -1.41
N SER A 79 -9.20 5.95 -0.10
CA SER A 79 -10.27 6.66 0.63
C SER A 79 -10.56 8.04 0.03
N THR A 80 -9.51 8.82 -0.25
CA THR A 80 -9.68 10.14 -0.86
C THR A 80 -10.19 10.02 -2.30
N GLY A 81 -9.75 9.02 -3.06
CA GLY A 81 -10.24 8.73 -4.40
C GLY A 81 -11.74 8.46 -4.43
N ILE A 82 -12.25 7.68 -3.46
CA ILE A 82 -13.68 7.43 -3.27
C ILE A 82 -14.42 8.73 -2.95
N LEU A 83 -13.94 9.50 -1.96
CA LEU A 83 -14.55 10.77 -1.58
C LEU A 83 -14.64 11.75 -2.76
N GLN A 84 -13.59 11.84 -3.57
CA GLN A 84 -13.57 12.69 -4.76
C GLN A 84 -14.48 12.17 -5.87
N ALA A 85 -14.62 10.85 -6.04
CA ALA A 85 -15.56 10.27 -6.99
C ALA A 85 -17.01 10.60 -6.63
N LEU A 86 -17.36 10.54 -5.33
CA LEU A 86 -18.69 10.87 -4.83
C LEU A 86 -19.09 12.34 -4.99
N LEU A 87 -18.14 13.23 -5.34
CA LEU A 87 -18.43 14.63 -5.70
C LEU A 87 -18.86 14.78 -7.16
N LEU A 88 -18.82 13.72 -7.97
CA LEU A 88 -19.25 13.76 -9.36
C LEU A 88 -20.76 13.56 -9.44
N ASP A 89 -21.43 14.40 -10.22
CA ASP A 89 -22.87 14.26 -10.48
C ASP A 89 -23.15 13.10 -11.44
N ASP A 90 -24.29 12.43 -11.22
CA ASP A 90 -24.84 11.35 -12.05
C ASP A 90 -23.87 10.17 -12.26
N ILE A 91 -23.18 9.76 -11.20
CA ILE A 91 -22.42 8.50 -11.18
C ILE A 91 -23.23 7.39 -10.52
N ASP A 92 -23.22 6.21 -11.13
CA ASP A 92 -23.83 4.98 -10.62
C ASP A 92 -22.79 3.89 -10.36
N GLU A 93 -21.54 4.10 -10.76
CA GLU A 93 -20.46 3.13 -10.58
C GLU A 93 -19.14 3.81 -10.23
N ILE A 94 -18.45 3.30 -9.21
CA ILE A 94 -17.10 3.73 -8.82
C ILE A 94 -16.14 2.57 -9.06
N ASN A 95 -15.17 2.77 -9.94
CA ASN A 95 -14.13 1.80 -10.29
C ASN A 95 -12.77 2.29 -9.78
N ILE A 96 -12.28 1.72 -8.67
CA ILE A 96 -10.99 2.07 -8.08
C ILE A 96 -9.88 1.16 -8.64
N LEU A 97 -8.78 1.75 -9.09
CA LEU A 97 -7.56 1.09 -9.52
C LEU A 97 -6.44 1.41 -8.52
N THR A 98 -5.85 0.38 -7.92
CA THR A 98 -4.73 0.49 -6.97
C THR A 98 -3.81 -0.72 -7.09
N ASP A 99 -2.50 -0.57 -6.86
CA ASP A 99 -1.56 -1.68 -6.73
C ASP A 99 -1.38 -2.17 -5.27
N SER A 100 -2.15 -1.61 -4.33
CA SER A 100 -2.05 -1.94 -2.92
C SER A 100 -3.10 -2.95 -2.48
N SER A 101 -2.71 -4.22 -2.39
CA SER A 101 -3.57 -5.26 -1.81
C SER A 101 -3.96 -4.94 -0.36
N THR A 102 -3.08 -4.30 0.40
CA THR A 102 -3.36 -3.89 1.78
C THR A 102 -4.47 -2.84 1.84
N ALA A 103 -4.52 -1.91 0.89
CA ALA A 103 -5.60 -0.93 0.82
C ALA A 103 -6.93 -1.59 0.44
N ILE A 104 -6.92 -2.54 -0.51
CA ILE A 104 -8.11 -3.33 -0.90
C ILE A 104 -8.68 -4.09 0.30
N ASP A 105 -7.83 -4.76 1.07
CA ASP A 105 -8.26 -5.56 2.21
C ASP A 105 -8.82 -4.71 3.37
N ARG A 106 -8.43 -3.42 3.46
CA ARG A 106 -8.74 -2.56 4.61
C ARG A 106 -9.77 -1.47 4.35
N ILE A 107 -10.00 -1.05 3.11
CA ILE A 107 -10.78 0.18 2.84
C ILE A 107 -12.22 0.12 3.35
N LEU A 108 -12.83 -1.07 3.41
CA LEU A 108 -14.17 -1.26 3.99
C LEU A 108 -14.13 -1.98 5.34
N ASP A 109 -12.93 -2.19 5.90
CA ASP A 109 -12.77 -2.76 7.24
C ASP A 109 -12.84 -1.63 8.28
N CYS A 110 -13.92 -1.59 9.05
CA CYS A 110 -14.08 -0.61 10.14
C CYS A 110 -13.51 -1.11 11.47
N SER A 111 -12.88 -2.29 11.52
CA SER A 111 -12.28 -2.82 12.76
C SER A 111 -11.03 -2.03 13.18
N PRO A 112 -10.58 -2.13 14.44
CA PRO A 112 -9.39 -1.41 14.89
C PRO A 112 -8.12 -1.84 14.14
N HIS A 113 -7.61 -0.97 13.28
CA HIS A 113 -6.33 -1.16 12.58
C HIS A 113 -5.60 0.16 12.32
N LEU A 114 -4.35 0.05 11.88
CA LEU A 114 -3.56 1.19 11.44
C LEU A 114 -4.19 1.77 10.16
N GLY A 115 -4.46 3.08 10.18
CA GLY A 115 -5.15 3.77 9.07
C GLY A 115 -6.68 3.72 9.10
N GLN A 116 -7.31 3.19 10.16
CA GLN A 116 -8.77 3.05 10.31
C GLN A 116 -9.57 4.33 9.98
N GLN A 117 -9.03 5.51 10.28
CA GLN A 117 -9.68 6.79 9.94
C GLN A 117 -10.04 6.91 8.45
N TYR A 118 -9.27 6.28 7.55
CA TYR A 118 -9.52 6.32 6.11
C TYR A 118 -10.62 5.35 5.70
N SER A 119 -10.70 4.19 6.36
CA SER A 119 -11.78 3.21 6.15
C SER A 119 -13.10 3.77 6.66
N LEU A 120 -13.12 4.36 7.86
CA LEU A 120 -14.29 5.04 8.41
C LEU A 120 -14.77 6.16 7.48
N ALA A 121 -13.87 7.05 7.04
CA ALA A 121 -14.24 8.13 6.13
C ALA A 121 -14.80 7.62 4.79
N ALA A 122 -14.29 6.50 4.26
CA ALA A 122 -14.81 5.91 3.03
C ALA A 122 -16.19 5.27 3.25
N CYS A 123 -16.36 4.50 4.33
CA CYS A 123 -17.63 3.89 4.68
C CYS A 123 -18.72 4.93 4.97
N ASP A 124 -18.42 5.94 5.80
CA ASP A 124 -19.35 7.03 6.13
C ASP A 124 -19.85 7.77 4.89
N ALA A 125 -19.01 7.89 3.85
CA ALA A 125 -19.39 8.53 2.60
C ALA A 125 -20.11 7.60 1.62
N LEU A 126 -19.71 6.33 1.57
CA LEU A 126 -20.30 5.33 0.67
C LEU A 126 -21.68 4.88 1.14
N GLU A 127 -21.92 4.78 2.44
CA GLU A 127 -23.19 4.31 3.01
C GLU A 127 -24.42 5.05 2.43
N PRO A 128 -24.55 6.38 2.55
CA PRO A 128 -25.72 7.08 2.00
C PRO A 128 -25.79 7.00 0.47
N TRP A 129 -24.65 6.90 -0.22
CA TRP A 129 -24.64 6.76 -1.68
C TRP A 129 -25.16 5.38 -2.12
N LEU A 130 -24.73 4.31 -1.46
CA LEU A 130 -25.20 2.94 -1.75
C LEU A 130 -26.66 2.75 -1.34
N GLU A 131 -27.11 3.37 -0.25
CA GLU A 131 -28.52 3.31 0.17
C GLU A 131 -29.47 4.06 -0.78
N ALA A 132 -28.98 5.12 -1.42
CA ALA A 132 -29.82 5.95 -2.30
C ALA A 132 -30.33 5.20 -3.54
N ASN A 133 -29.59 4.20 -4.03
CA ASN A 133 -29.97 3.44 -5.23
C ASN A 133 -29.32 2.04 -5.24
N PRO A 134 -30.10 0.95 -5.34
CA PRO A 134 -29.56 -0.42 -5.39
C PRO A 134 -28.69 -0.72 -6.62
N ASP A 135 -28.78 0.10 -7.69
CA ASP A 135 -27.92 -0.04 -8.86
C ASP A 135 -26.54 0.61 -8.67
N HIS A 136 -26.30 1.32 -7.57
CA HIS A 136 -25.00 1.89 -7.25
C HIS A 136 -23.98 0.80 -6.90
N ILE A 137 -22.84 0.81 -7.59
CA ILE A 137 -21.82 -0.23 -7.42
C ILE A 137 -20.44 0.41 -7.20
N ILE A 138 -19.71 -0.11 -6.22
CA ILE A 138 -18.26 0.12 -6.10
C ILE A 138 -17.49 -1.15 -6.47
N ARG A 139 -16.46 -1.01 -7.31
CA ARG A 139 -15.53 -2.07 -7.69
C ARG A 139 -14.11 -1.62 -7.41
N ILE A 140 -13.31 -2.51 -6.83
CA ILE A 140 -11.92 -2.23 -6.50
C ILE A 140 -11.04 -3.27 -7.20
N TYR A 141 -10.14 -2.79 -8.05
CA TYR A 141 -9.28 -3.60 -8.88
C TYR A 141 -7.82 -3.50 -8.44
N TYR A 142 -7.25 -4.65 -8.12
CA TYR A 142 -5.81 -4.77 -7.97
C TYR A 142 -5.13 -4.65 -9.34
N THR A 143 -4.27 -3.65 -9.48
CA THR A 143 -3.54 -3.31 -10.71
C THR A 143 -2.04 -3.35 -10.42
N PRO A 144 -1.32 -4.43 -10.75
CA PRO A 144 0.11 -4.56 -10.45
C PRO A 144 0.95 -3.40 -11.01
N SER A 145 1.94 -2.94 -10.24
CA SER A 145 2.86 -1.87 -10.64
C SER A 145 3.97 -2.31 -11.61
N ASP A 146 4.08 -3.60 -11.92
CA ASP A 146 5.11 -4.13 -12.82
C ASP A 146 4.78 -3.91 -14.31
N ARG A 147 5.24 -2.77 -14.82
CA ARG A 147 5.59 -2.50 -16.24
C ARG A 147 4.68 -3.13 -17.31
N ARG A 148 3.36 -2.92 -17.25
CA ARG A 148 2.47 -2.97 -18.44
C ARG A 148 1.35 -1.93 -18.38
N TRP A 149 1.68 -0.73 -17.92
CA TRP A 149 0.79 0.45 -17.93
C TRP A 149 0.24 0.83 -19.31
N GLY A 150 0.78 0.24 -20.39
CA GLY A 150 0.22 0.34 -21.74
C GLY A 150 -1.26 -0.06 -21.84
N TYR A 151 -1.80 -0.80 -20.86
CA TYR A 151 -3.22 -1.14 -20.79
C TYR A 151 -4.08 -0.19 -19.94
N LEU A 152 -3.48 0.57 -19.00
CA LEU A 152 -4.18 1.49 -18.09
C LEU A 152 -3.40 2.81 -17.89
N PRO A 153 -3.43 3.74 -18.87
CA PRO A 153 -2.68 5.00 -18.81
C PRO A 153 -3.01 5.89 -17.61
N ILE A 154 -4.25 5.82 -17.10
CA ILE A 154 -4.70 6.60 -15.94
C ILE A 154 -3.94 6.23 -14.65
N HIS A 155 -3.61 4.96 -14.46
CA HIS A 155 -2.86 4.49 -13.29
C HIS A 155 -1.42 5.00 -13.36
N ALA A 156 -0.78 4.99 -14.55
CA ALA A 156 0.61 5.47 -14.69
C ALA A 156 0.72 6.96 -14.34
N GLU A 157 -0.29 7.73 -14.70
CA GLU A 157 -0.35 9.14 -14.33
C GLU A 157 -0.45 9.34 -12.81
N ALA A 158 -1.25 8.52 -12.12
CA ALA A 158 -1.30 8.55 -10.66
C ALA A 158 0.10 8.29 -10.07
N HIS A 159 0.82 7.29 -10.59
CA HIS A 159 2.19 7.00 -10.16
C HIS A 159 3.16 8.16 -10.40
N GLU A 160 3.16 8.72 -11.60
CA GLU A 160 4.01 9.86 -11.96
C GLU A 160 3.75 11.08 -11.06
N LEU A 161 2.49 11.32 -10.67
CA LEU A 161 2.13 12.42 -9.79
C LEU A 161 2.77 12.33 -8.41
N VAL A 162 2.76 11.12 -7.86
CA VAL A 162 3.28 10.85 -6.53
C VAL A 162 4.81 10.87 -6.54
N CYS A 163 5.44 10.25 -7.54
CA CYS A 163 6.89 10.31 -7.72
C CYS A 163 7.41 11.74 -7.95
N GLY A 164 6.62 12.58 -8.62
CA GLY A 164 6.98 13.97 -8.93
C GLY A 164 6.74 14.99 -7.81
N LEU A 165 6.25 14.57 -6.63
CA LEU A 165 5.99 15.49 -5.51
C LEU A 165 7.21 15.61 -4.60
N GLN A 166 7.90 16.75 -4.67
CA GLN A 166 8.93 17.09 -3.70
C GLN A 166 8.29 17.51 -2.38
N VAL A 167 8.61 16.80 -1.30
CA VAL A 167 8.14 17.17 0.05
C VAL A 167 9.24 17.96 0.76
N PRO A 168 9.00 19.22 1.19
CA PRO A 168 9.97 19.97 1.98
C PRO A 168 10.36 19.19 3.25
N GLY A 169 11.66 19.11 3.55
CA GLY A 169 12.21 18.28 4.63
C GLY A 169 11.75 18.60 6.06
N ASN A 170 10.94 19.65 6.23
CA ASN A 170 10.34 20.11 7.49
C ASN A 170 8.82 20.24 7.36
N VAL A 171 8.10 19.13 7.18
CA VAL A 171 6.67 19.09 7.55
C VAL A 171 6.58 18.78 9.04
N GLY A 172 7.11 19.69 9.85
CA GLY A 172 6.97 19.67 11.31
C GLY A 172 5.50 19.95 11.66
N GLY A 173 4.72 18.89 11.87
CA GLY A 173 3.29 19.00 12.21
C GLY A 173 2.35 18.17 11.34
N GLY A 174 2.84 17.42 10.35
CA GLY A 174 1.99 16.52 9.55
C GLY A 174 1.42 15.37 10.40
N LYS A 175 0.19 14.94 10.10
CA LYS A 175 -0.44 13.76 10.72
C LYS A 175 0.54 12.59 10.71
N MET A 176 0.83 12.02 11.88
CA MET A 176 1.68 10.85 12.05
C MET A 176 0.80 9.65 12.41
N THR A 177 0.92 8.54 11.67
CA THR A 177 0.18 7.33 12.04
C THR A 177 0.85 6.65 13.23
N ILE A 178 0.04 5.94 14.03
CA ILE A 178 0.52 5.15 15.17
C ILE A 178 1.61 4.15 14.74
N ASP A 179 1.53 3.61 13.52
CA ASP A 179 2.56 2.71 12.97
C ASP A 179 3.93 3.37 12.89
N LYS A 180 3.98 4.60 12.37
CA LYS A 180 5.23 5.36 12.28
C LYS A 180 5.76 5.73 13.65
N PHE A 181 4.88 6.10 14.58
CA PHE A 181 5.28 6.32 15.96
C PHE A 181 5.91 5.08 16.58
N LYS A 182 5.28 3.90 16.42
CA LYS A 182 5.81 2.61 16.88
C LYS A 182 7.17 2.31 16.26
N LYS A 183 7.28 2.39 14.93
CA LYS A 183 8.56 2.15 14.21
C LYS A 183 9.65 3.11 14.64
N GLN A 184 9.33 4.38 14.88
CA GLN A 184 10.29 5.37 15.35
C GLN A 184 10.72 5.09 16.80
N ALA A 185 9.78 4.69 17.67
CA ALA A 185 10.08 4.27 19.03
C ALA A 185 10.98 3.02 19.04
N ASP A 186 10.65 2.00 18.23
CA ASP A 186 11.44 0.78 18.09
C ASP A 186 12.85 1.08 17.57
N ALA A 187 12.99 1.92 16.54
CA ALA A 187 14.28 2.33 16.01
C ALA A 187 15.10 3.13 17.04
N SER A 188 14.44 3.99 17.83
CA SER A 188 15.10 4.76 18.89
C SER A 188 15.54 3.86 20.04
N ALA A 189 14.72 2.89 20.43
CA ALA A 189 15.05 1.90 21.44
C ALA A 189 16.19 0.99 20.99
N LEU A 190 16.16 0.50 19.74
CA LEU A 190 17.23 -0.29 19.15
C LEU A 190 18.54 0.51 19.12
N LYS A 191 18.50 1.76 18.65
CA LYS A 191 19.68 2.63 18.64
C LYS A 191 20.23 2.85 20.06
N ALA A 192 19.36 3.18 21.02
CA ALA A 192 19.78 3.38 22.40
C ALA A 192 20.39 2.10 23.01
N TRP A 193 19.83 0.93 22.67
CA TRP A 193 20.36 -0.37 23.08
C TRP A 193 21.71 -0.65 22.42
N THR A 194 21.89 -0.38 21.13
CA THR A 194 23.17 -0.52 20.41
C THR A 194 24.22 0.43 20.97
N ASP A 195 23.88 1.71 21.16
CA ASP A 195 24.80 2.71 21.73
C ASP A 195 25.25 2.30 23.15
N GLN A 196 24.34 1.74 23.95
CA GLN A 196 24.65 1.17 25.26
C GLN A 196 25.50 -0.11 25.15
N PHE A 197 25.17 -1.00 24.22
CA PHE A 197 25.92 -2.21 23.94
C PHE A 197 27.31 -1.91 23.35
N GLU A 198 27.59 -0.73 22.82
CA GLU A 198 28.93 -0.36 22.37
C GLU A 198 29.76 0.32 23.48
N SER A 199 29.13 0.74 24.57
CA SER A 199 29.78 1.46 25.67
C SER A 199 30.56 0.52 26.61
N PRO A 200 31.90 0.60 26.69
CA PRO A 200 32.70 -0.31 27.51
C PRO A 200 32.35 -0.30 29.00
N SER A 201 31.79 0.81 29.50
CA SER A 201 31.31 0.95 30.89
C SER A 201 29.98 0.26 31.18
N TYR A 202 29.25 -0.17 30.14
CA TYR A 202 27.95 -0.84 30.25
C TYR A 202 28.03 -2.34 29.90
N HIS A 203 29.15 -2.78 29.31
CA HIS A 203 29.50 -4.19 29.13
C HIS A 203 29.85 -4.81 30.48
N GLY A 204 28.86 -5.28 31.24
CA GLY A 204 29.20 -5.96 32.50
C GLY A 204 28.04 -6.31 33.41
N HIS A 205 26.86 -5.72 33.22
CA HIS A 205 25.73 -5.99 34.12
C HIS A 205 24.54 -6.69 33.48
N ASN A 206 24.30 -6.50 32.17
CA ASN A 206 23.14 -7.08 31.46
C ASN A 206 23.47 -7.80 30.14
N PHE A 207 24.75 -7.84 29.75
CA PHE A 207 25.19 -8.50 28.52
C PHE A 207 26.30 -9.49 28.83
N LEU A 208 26.21 -10.69 28.25
CA LEU A 208 27.32 -11.62 28.24
C LEU A 208 28.44 -11.01 27.39
N VAL A 209 29.60 -10.80 28.00
CA VAL A 209 30.81 -10.46 27.25
C VAL A 209 31.10 -11.64 26.32
N LEU A 210 30.94 -11.43 25.01
CA LEU A 210 31.42 -12.37 24.01
C LEU A 210 32.95 -12.32 24.08
N GLY A 211 33.52 -13.13 24.96
CA GLY A 211 34.96 -13.36 24.98
C GLY A 211 35.40 -13.76 23.57
N THR A 212 36.52 -13.21 23.12
CA THR A 212 37.22 -13.70 21.93
C THR A 212 37.37 -15.21 22.09
N LEU A 213 36.57 -15.97 21.36
CA LEU A 213 36.84 -17.38 21.15
C LEU A 213 38.20 -17.41 20.47
N ASP A 214 39.21 -17.85 21.21
CA ASP A 214 40.50 -18.19 20.63
C ASP A 214 40.20 -19.11 19.46
N ALA A 215 40.51 -18.65 18.25
CA ALA A 215 40.33 -19.36 16.98
C ALA A 215 41.21 -20.63 16.88
N ARG A 216 41.64 -21.18 18.02
CA ARG A 216 42.56 -22.30 18.13
C ARG A 216 42.03 -23.52 18.89
N SER A 217 40.74 -23.57 19.24
CA SER A 217 40.14 -24.79 19.81
C SER A 217 38.78 -25.18 19.22
N LEU A 218 38.58 -24.97 17.92
CA LEU A 218 37.55 -25.69 17.16
C LEU A 218 38.23 -26.55 16.09
N SER A 219 39.10 -27.46 16.54
CA SER A 219 39.40 -28.66 15.77
C SER A 219 38.14 -29.51 15.73
N SER A 220 37.65 -29.74 14.52
CA SER A 220 36.51 -30.57 14.17
C SER A 220 36.51 -31.92 14.91
N HIS A 221 35.57 -32.10 15.83
CA HIS A 221 34.96 -33.40 16.12
C HIS A 221 33.46 -33.18 16.21
N GLY A 222 32.73 -33.79 15.27
CA GLY A 222 31.29 -33.71 15.23
C GLY A 222 30.67 -34.29 16.49
N SER A 223 29.76 -33.55 17.11
CA SER A 223 28.72 -34.05 18.00
C SER A 223 27.64 -32.99 18.15
N SER A 224 26.45 -33.33 17.65
CA SER A 224 25.18 -32.61 17.82
C SER A 224 24.92 -32.23 19.27
N LEU A 225 24.69 -30.94 19.56
CA LEU A 225 24.06 -30.47 20.79
C LEU A 225 23.29 -29.16 20.52
N HIS A 226 21.99 -29.35 20.33
CA HIS A 226 20.83 -28.47 20.59
C HIS A 226 21.05 -26.97 20.83
N SER A 227 20.52 -26.18 19.90
CA SER A 227 20.10 -24.79 20.12
C SER A 227 19.03 -24.72 21.23
N PRO A 228 19.13 -23.79 22.21
CA PRO A 228 18.01 -23.46 23.06
C PRO A 228 16.96 -22.63 22.27
N PRO A 229 15.67 -22.70 22.64
CA PRO A 229 14.59 -22.54 21.70
C PRO A 229 13.74 -21.31 22.02
N PHE A 230 13.89 -20.21 21.28
CA PHE A 230 12.80 -19.21 21.17
C PHE A 230 12.76 -18.63 19.75
N LEU A 231 11.95 -19.31 18.92
CA LEU A 231 11.10 -18.80 17.83
C LEU A 231 11.73 -17.92 16.74
N CYS A 232 12.62 -18.51 15.94
CA CYS A 232 12.70 -18.18 14.51
C CYS A 232 11.73 -19.09 13.76
N GLY A 233 10.46 -18.69 13.71
CA GLY A 233 9.49 -19.31 12.81
C GLY A 233 9.83 -18.91 11.38
N SER A 234 10.50 -19.81 10.66
CA SER A 234 10.61 -19.74 9.20
C SER A 234 9.21 -19.82 8.61
N LEU A 235 8.59 -18.67 8.34
CA LEU A 235 7.41 -18.60 7.50
C LEU A 235 7.87 -18.93 6.09
N LYS A 236 7.71 -20.20 5.72
CA LYS A 236 7.58 -20.59 4.31
C LYS A 236 6.61 -19.60 3.68
N THR A 237 7.07 -18.85 2.69
CA THR A 237 6.22 -18.13 1.77
C THR A 237 5.17 -19.10 1.26
N PRO A 238 3.86 -18.89 1.51
CA PRO A 238 2.86 -19.64 0.79
C PRO A 238 2.98 -19.22 -0.68
N GLU A 239 3.21 -20.20 -1.55
CA GLU A 239 3.03 -20.02 -2.98
C GLU A 239 1.59 -19.56 -3.20
N ILE A 240 1.42 -18.27 -3.48
CA ILE A 240 0.13 -17.73 -3.88
C ILE A 240 -0.16 -18.33 -5.26
N PRO A 241 -1.25 -19.10 -5.43
CA PRO A 241 -1.63 -19.58 -6.75
C PRO A 241 -1.85 -18.38 -7.66
N LYS A 242 -1.17 -18.41 -8.82
CA LYS A 242 -1.31 -17.45 -9.91
C LYS A 242 -2.72 -17.56 -10.52
N THR A 243 -3.70 -16.96 -9.87
CA THR A 243 -5.06 -16.80 -10.41
C THR A 243 -5.35 -15.30 -10.52
N PRO A 244 -5.57 -14.77 -11.74
CA PRO A 244 -5.88 -13.36 -11.91
C PRO A 244 -7.34 -13.09 -11.51
N MET A 245 -7.56 -11.92 -10.91
CA MET A 245 -8.85 -11.32 -10.56
C MET A 245 -9.61 -11.92 -9.36
N ARG A 246 -9.73 -11.10 -8.31
CA ARG A 246 -10.75 -11.25 -7.27
C ARG A 246 -11.84 -10.22 -7.57
N LEU A 247 -12.95 -10.67 -8.13
CA LEU A 247 -14.15 -9.85 -8.29
C LEU A 247 -14.96 -9.95 -7.00
N LEU A 248 -15.00 -8.87 -6.21
CA LEU A 248 -15.98 -8.76 -5.13
C LEU A 248 -17.28 -8.22 -5.76
N ARG A 249 -18.28 -9.09 -5.92
CA ARG A 249 -19.67 -8.68 -6.17
C ARG A 249 -20.41 -8.81 -4.85
N PHE A 250 -21.09 -7.74 -4.44
CA PHE A 250 -22.05 -7.78 -3.35
C PHE A 250 -23.47 -7.90 -3.95
N PRO A 251 -24.38 -8.63 -3.28
CA PRO A 251 -25.77 -8.78 -3.71
C PRO A 251 -26.58 -7.49 -3.54
#